data_AF-A0A1F5YBX9-F1
#
_entry.id   AF-A0A1F5YBX9-F1
#
_cell.length_a   1.000
_cell.length_b   1.000
_cell.length_c   1.000
_cell.angle_alpha   90.00
_cell.angle_beta   90.00
_cell.angle_gamma   90.00
#
_symmetry.space_group_name_H-M   'P 1'
#
loop_
_entity.id
_entity.type
_entity.pdbx_description
1 polymer ?
#
loop_
_entity_poly.entity_id
_entity_poly.type
_entity_poly.pdbx_seq_one_letter_code
_entity_poly.pdbx_strand_id
1 'polypeptide(L)' 'MISIQVDVSSLAEHPKEVSVQVARAFFRELRRHNFTDQQVVRVASELIGCLNTSLEGYKDKVAKEGGGGGLAEGR' A
#
# COMPACT_ATOMS: atom_id res chain seq x y z
N MET A 1 -16.30 -0.88 -14.96
CA MET A 1 -15.27 -1.41 -14.03
C MET A 1 -14.13 -0.41 -14.01
N ILE A 2 -13.68 0.02 -12.83
CA ILE A 2 -12.53 0.92 -12.66
C ILE A 2 -11.25 0.09 -12.84
N SER A 3 -10.31 0.54 -13.66
CA SER A 3 -9.03 -0.16 -13.87
C SER A 3 -7.86 0.82 -13.80
N ILE A 4 -6.91 0.54 -12.92
CA ILE A 4 -5.72 1.37 -12.68
C ILE A 4 -4.53 0.62 -13.26
N GLN A 5 -3.90 1.18 -14.30
CA GLN A 5 -2.70 0.63 -14.93
C GLN A 5 -1.48 1.42 -14.49
N VAL A 6 -0.51 0.73 -13.89
CA VAL A 6 0.77 1.28 -13.42
C VAL A 6 1.85 0.23 -13.68
N ASP A 7 2.99 0.67 -14.21
CA ASP A 7 4.17 -0.17 -14.31
C ASP A 7 4.88 -0.21 -12.96
N VAL A 8 5.09 -1.41 -12.44
CA VAL A 8 5.72 -1.66 -11.13
C VAL A 8 7.07 -2.36 -11.27
N SER A 9 7.59 -2.49 -12.50
CA SER A 9 8.88 -3.15 -12.78
C SER A 9 10.05 -2.52 -12.01
N SER A 10 10.02 -1.21 -11.79
CA SER A 10 11.07 -0.47 -11.07
C SER A 10 10.78 -0.28 -9.57
N LEU A 11 9.80 -0.96 -8.98
CA LEU A 11 9.35 -0.72 -7.60
C LEU A 11 10.48 -0.89 -6.55
N ALA A 12 11.37 -1.86 -6.76
CA ALA A 12 12.46 -2.15 -5.83
C ALA A 12 13.50 -1.02 -5.77
N GLU A 13 13.75 -0.36 -6.89
CA GLU A 13 14.77 0.68 -7.03
C GLU A 13 14.18 2.09 -6.82
N HIS A 14 12.91 2.26 -7.20
CA HIS A 14 12.24 3.56 -7.31
C HIS A 14 10.86 3.60 -6.64
N PRO A 15 10.73 3.21 -5.35
CA PRO A 15 9.42 3.03 -4.71
C PRO A 15 8.60 4.33 -4.62
N LYS A 16 9.27 5.47 -4.42
CA LYS A 16 8.62 6.78 -4.36
C LYS A 16 7.98 7.17 -5.69
N GLU A 17 8.70 6.96 -6.80
CA GLU A 17 8.22 7.30 -8.13
C GLU A 17 7.04 6.42 -8.54
N VAL A 18 7.14 5.11 -8.29
CA VAL A 18 6.03 4.18 -8.51
C VAL A 18 4.81 4.57 -7.67
N SER A 19 5.00 4.94 -6.40
CA SER A 19 3.89 5.40 -5.54
C SER A 19 3.19 6.64 -6.09
N VAL A 20 3.94 7.61 -6.62
CA VAL A 20 3.37 8.80 -7.28
C VAL A 20 2.61 8.42 -8.54
N GLN A 21 3.11 7.47 -9.33
CA GLN A 21 2.41 6.98 -10.51
C GLN A 21 1.08 6.30 -10.15
N VAL A 22 1.06 5.46 -9.10
CA VAL A 22 -0.16 4.85 -8.57
C VAL A 22 -1.17 5.91 -8.15
N ALA A 23 -0.75 6.90 -7.34
CA ALA A 23 -1.64 7.96 -6.88
C ALA A 23 -2.23 8.77 -8.04
N ARG A 24 -1.42 9.10 -9.06
CA ARG A 24 -1.88 9.81 -10.26
C ARG A 24 -2.84 8.98 -11.10
N ALA A 25 -2.54 7.69 -11.30
CA ALA A 25 -3.40 6.79 -12.06
C ALA A 25 -4.75 6.58 -11.37
N PHE A 26 -4.74 6.39 -10.05
CA PHE A 26 -5.94 6.32 -9.22
C PHE A 26 -6.80 7.58 -9.36
N PHE A 27 -6.21 8.77 -9.15
CA PHE A 27 -6.93 10.04 -9.25
C PHE A 27 -7.54 10.23 -10.65
N ARG A 28 -6.73 10.00 -11.69
CA ARG A 28 -7.17 10.12 -13.09
C ARG A 28 -8.36 9.22 -13.38
N GLU A 29 -8.34 7.99 -12.88
CA GLU A 29 -9.42 7.05 -13.12
C GLU A 29 -10.69 7.49 -12.40
N LEU A 30 -10.63 7.90 -11.13
CA LEU A 30 -11.82 8.43 -10.43
C LEU A 30 -12.43 9.65 -11.14
N ARG A 31 -11.59 10.55 -11.67
CA ARG A 31 -12.05 11.70 -12.46
C ARG A 31 -12.73 11.28 -13.76
N ARG A 32 -12.26 10.22 -14.44
CA ARG A 32 -12.92 9.68 -15.64
C ARG A 32 -14.33 9.15 -15.35
N HIS A 33 -14.57 8.66 -14.14
CA HIS A 33 -15.89 8.20 -13.69
C HIS A 33 -16.72 9.31 -13.02
N ASN A 34 -16.35 10.58 -13.21
CA ASN A 34 -17.06 11.77 -12.70
C ASN A 34 -17.21 11.83 -11.17
N PHE A 35 -16.26 11.26 -10.43
CA PHE A 35 -16.24 11.41 -8.97
C PHE A 35 -15.99 12.88 -8.61
N THR A 36 -16.79 13.38 -7.67
CA THR A 36 -16.60 14.72 -7.10
C THR A 36 -15.34 14.76 -6.24
N ASP A 37 -14.83 15.96 -5.97
CA ASP A 37 -13.60 16.12 -5.19
C ASP A 37 -13.75 15.53 -3.77
N GLN A 38 -14.92 15.69 -3.16
CA GLN A 38 -15.24 15.07 -1.87
C GLN A 38 -15.26 13.53 -1.94
N GLN A 39 -15.81 12.96 -3.01
CA GLN A 39 -15.81 11.51 -3.21
C GLN A 39 -14.39 10.98 -3.42
N VAL A 40 -13.57 11.67 -4.21
CA VAL A 40 -12.15 11.32 -4.40
C VAL A 40 -11.40 11.31 -3.08
N VAL A 41 -11.54 12.37 -2.28
CA VAL A 41 -10.89 12.47 -0.96
C VAL A 41 -11.36 11.33 -0.06
N ARG A 42 -12.67 11.06 0.00
CA ARG A 42 -13.21 9.98 0.82
C ARG A 42 -12.63 8.62 0.44
N VAL A 43 -12.65 8.27 -0.84
CA VAL A 43 -12.13 6.96 -1.31
C VAL A 43 -10.62 6.85 -1.03
N ALA A 44 -9.86 7.92 -1.25
CA ALA A 44 -8.43 7.93 -0.96
C ALA A 44 -8.13 7.71 0.53
N SER A 45 -8.87 8.39 1.41
CA SER A 45 -8.71 8.24 2.86
C SER A 45 -9.02 6.83 3.35
N GLU A 46 -10.13 6.24 2.88
CA GLU A 46 -10.49 4.84 3.21
C GLU A 46 -9.42 3.86 2.72
N LEU A 47 -8.91 4.06 1.50
CA LEU A 47 -7.86 3.22 0.93
C LEU A 47 -6.56 3.28 1.77
N ILE A 48 -6.14 4.48 2.18
CA ILE A 48 -4.98 4.65 3.05
C ILE A 48 -5.20 3.97 4.40
N GLY A 49 -6.41 4.07 4.97
CA GLY A 49 -6.80 3.35 6.18
C GLY A 49 -6.61 1.85 6.05
N CYS A 50 -7.18 1.24 5.01
CA CYS A 50 -7.03 -0.19 4.74
C CYS A 50 -5.57 -0.63 4.55
N LEU A 51 -4.76 0.19 3.85
CA LEU A 51 -3.34 -0.08 3.65
C LEU A 51 -2.57 -0.06 4.98
N ASN A 52 -2.82 0.95 5.82
CA ASN A 52 -2.18 1.06 7.13
C ASN A 52 -2.53 -0.13 8.03
N THR A 53 -3.81 -0.51 8.12
CA THR A 53 -4.23 -1.69 8.89
C THR A 53 -3.57 -2.97 8.38
N SER A 54 -3.46 -3.13 7.06
CA SER A 54 -2.79 -4.31 6.47
C SER A 54 -1.30 -4.32 6.77
N LEU A 55 -0.64 -3.16 6.74
CA LEU A 55 0.78 -3.01 7.08
C LEU A 55 1.05 -3.29 8.55
N GLU A 56 0.20 -2.82 9.46
CA GLU A 56 0.29 -3.14 10.89
C GLU A 56 0.20 -4.65 11.12
N GLY A 57 -0.80 -5.31 10.54
CA GLY A 57 -0.94 -6.77 10.63
C GLY A 57 0.26 -7.52 10.05
N TYR A 58 0.84 -7.03 8.95
CA TYR A 58 2.07 -7.61 8.38
C TYR A 58 3.27 -7.44 9.31
N LYS A 59 3.45 -6.24 9.91
CA LYS A 59 4.54 -5.99 10.87
C LYS A 59 4.44 -6.88 12.09
N ASP A 60 3.23 -7.08 12.63
CA ASP A 60 2.98 -7.98 13.75
C ASP A 60 3.33 -9.43 13.39
N LYS A 61 2.99 -9.87 12.18
CA LYS A 61 3.35 -11.20 11.67
C LYS A 61 4.86 -11.37 11.58
N VAL A 62 5.55 -10.43 10.94
CA VAL A 62 7.02 -10.46 10.80
C VAL A 62 7.71 -10.45 12.17
N ALA A 63 7.21 -9.67 13.14
CA ALA A 63 7.74 -9.63 14.49
C ALA A 63 7.57 -10.99 15.23
N LYS A 64 6.43 -11.67 15.03
CA LYS A 64 6.17 -13.00 15.61
C LYS A 64 7.01 -14.10 14.96
N GLU A 65 7.22 -14.02 13.64
CA GLU A 65 7.99 -15.01 12.87
C GLU A 65 9.51 -14.80 13.00
N GLY A 66 9.98 -13.57 13.26
CA GLY A 66 11.38 -13.23 13.47
C GLY A 66 11.92 -13.47 14.89
N GLY A 67 11.09 -13.89 15.84
CA GLY A 67 11.45 -14.09 17.27
C GLY A 67 11.79 -15.53 17.68
N GLY A 68 12.00 -16.46 16.73
CA GLY A 68 12.14 -17.89 16.99
C GLY A 68 13.46 -18.51 16.52
N GLY A 69 14.62 -17.94 16.88
CA GLY A 69 15.92 -18.54 16.55
C GLY A 69 17.07 -18.11 17.48
N GLY A 70 17.42 -19.00 18.42
CA GLY A 70 18.62 -18.95 19.29
C GLY A 70 18.47 -18.04 20.51
N LEU A 71 18.47 -18.51 21.76
CA LEU A 71 19.60 -19.17 22.41
C LEU A 71 19.10 -20.22 23.42
N ALA A 72 19.31 -21.49 23.12
CA ALA A 72 19.57 -22.50 24.13
C ALA A 72 21.09 -22.67 24.20
N GLU A 73 21.77 -21.79 24.95
CA GLU A 73 23.14 -22.05 25.38
C GLU A 73 23.06 -22.91 26.63
N GLY A 74 23.53 -24.15 26.50
CA GLY A 74 23.71 -25.04 27.62
C GLY A 74 24.75 -24.50 28.60
N ARG A 75 24.43 -24.61 29.88
CA ARG A 75 25.33 -25.09 30.93
C ARG A 75 24.51 -25.53 32.13
#